data_AF-A0A1Q6U1F6-F1
#
_entry.id   AF-A0A1Q6U1F6-F1
#
_cell.length_a   1.000
_cell.length_b   1.000
_cell.length_c   1.000
_cell.angle_alpha   90.00
_cell.angle_beta   90.00
_cell.angle_gamma   90.00
#
_symmetry.space_group_name_H-M   'P 1'
#
loop_
_entity.id
_entity.type
_entity.pdbx_description
1 polymer ?
#
loop_
_entity_poly.entity_id
_entity_poly.type
_entity_poly.pdbx_seq_one_letter_code
_entity_poly.pdbx_strand_id
1 'polypeptide(L)'
;MTKERLDKYLTDLGYFDTKSKAAAAILAGHVKINDEYITKAGFQISPAKEYDIVVKSMPYVSRGGFKLKKALDAFNFTVKDRICFDAGASTGGFTDCLLQNGAKFVYAVDVGYGQLDWKIRSCEKVKTVERTNLKICNFSDIYTENESVADLLVSDLSFISLTKVLENLKTLLNPEYHEMVCLIKPQFEAGKEKVEKGGVVRSRQTHKEVIDTVLNFAENLGYAVKGLTYSSIKGPSGNIEYLVWLEYGSSNKYDTINIESVVNEAFEKLNQ
;
A
#
# COMPACT_ATOMS: atom_id res chain seq x y z
N MET A 1 -29.23 6.81 1.13
CA MET A 1 -27.76 6.68 1.13
C MET A 1 -27.21 7.78 2.01
N THR A 2 -26.42 7.44 3.02
CA THR A 2 -25.76 8.40 3.91
C THR A 2 -24.74 9.18 3.11
N LYS A 3 -25.01 10.48 2.90
CA LYS A 3 -24.02 11.43 2.37
C LYS A 3 -23.23 11.98 3.54
N GLU A 4 -21.96 12.29 3.33
CA GLU A 4 -21.15 13.00 4.31
C GLU A 4 -20.45 14.22 3.70
N ARG A 5 -19.93 15.09 4.56
CA ARG A 5 -19.21 16.29 4.11
C ARG A 5 -17.84 15.91 3.56
N LEU A 6 -17.45 16.54 2.46
CA LEU A 6 -16.17 16.30 1.80
C LEU A 6 -14.98 16.58 2.72
N ASP A 7 -15.02 17.65 3.53
CA ASP A 7 -13.95 17.95 4.50
C ASP A 7 -13.70 16.79 5.49
N LYS A 8 -14.77 16.21 6.03
CA LYS A 8 -14.71 15.02 6.88
C LYS A 8 -14.21 13.82 6.07
N TYR A 9 -14.79 13.55 4.91
CA TYR A 9 -14.42 12.42 4.07
C TYR A 9 -12.91 12.40 3.72
N LEU A 10 -12.36 13.55 3.28
CA LEU A 10 -10.93 13.65 2.96
C LEU A 10 -10.02 13.45 4.17
N THR A 11 -10.46 13.90 5.35
CA THR A 11 -9.73 13.71 6.61
C THR A 11 -9.74 12.25 7.02
N ASP A 12 -10.89 11.58 6.97
CA ASP A 12 -11.02 10.15 7.30
C ASP A 12 -10.24 9.27 6.32
N LEU A 13 -10.15 9.72 5.06
CA LEU A 13 -9.28 9.13 4.05
C LEU A 13 -7.79 9.51 4.25
N GLY A 14 -7.42 10.35 5.21
CA GLY A 14 -6.02 10.68 5.46
C GLY A 14 -5.37 11.56 4.39
N TYR A 15 -6.15 12.29 3.57
CA TYR A 15 -5.62 13.36 2.72
C TYR A 15 -5.15 14.57 3.52
N PHE A 16 -5.68 14.74 4.74
CA PHE A 16 -5.36 15.84 5.64
C PHE A 16 -5.41 15.37 7.10
N ASP A 17 -4.54 15.91 7.95
CA ASP A 17 -4.49 15.54 9.38
C ASP A 17 -5.74 15.96 10.16
N THR A 18 -6.42 17.01 9.71
CA THR A 18 -7.60 17.56 10.40
C THR A 18 -8.64 18.04 9.41
N LYS A 19 -9.91 17.99 9.85
CA LYS A 19 -11.05 18.54 9.10
C LYS A 19 -10.87 20.02 8.75
N SER A 20 -10.24 20.81 9.63
CA SER A 20 -9.97 22.22 9.39
C SER A 20 -8.96 22.42 8.26
N LYS A 21 -7.89 21.62 8.20
CA LYS A 21 -6.93 21.62 7.08
C LYS A 21 -7.61 21.21 5.77
N ALA A 22 -8.43 20.16 5.80
CA ALA A 22 -9.20 19.73 4.64
C ALA A 22 -10.12 20.83 4.12
N ALA A 23 -10.90 21.47 5.00
CA ALA A 23 -11.80 22.55 4.64
C ALA A 23 -11.05 23.75 4.01
N ALA A 24 -9.92 24.14 4.58
CA ALA A 24 -9.08 25.22 4.04
C ALA A 24 -8.55 24.90 2.63
N ALA A 25 -8.08 23.67 2.42
CA ALA A 25 -7.60 23.23 1.11
C ALA A 25 -8.73 23.16 0.06
N ILE A 26 -9.92 22.69 0.44
CA ILE A 26 -11.10 22.69 -0.44
C ILE A 26 -11.43 24.14 -0.84
N LEU A 27 -11.55 25.05 0.14
CA LEU A 27 -11.87 26.47 -0.13
C LEU A 27 -10.83 27.16 -1.03
N ALA A 28 -9.56 26.77 -0.92
CA ALA A 28 -8.48 27.25 -1.77
C ALA A 28 -8.47 26.66 -3.19
N GLY A 29 -9.41 25.76 -3.52
CA GLY A 29 -9.45 25.08 -4.82
C GLY A 29 -8.30 24.07 -4.99
N HIS A 30 -7.76 23.53 -3.90
CA HIS A 30 -6.65 22.58 -3.95
C HIS A 30 -7.10 21.12 -4.04
N VAL A 31 -8.41 20.85 -3.99
CA VAL A 31 -8.99 19.51 -4.07
C VAL A 31 -9.72 19.36 -5.39
N LYS A 32 -9.29 18.37 -6.18
CA LYS A 32 -9.96 17.93 -7.39
C LYS A 32 -10.57 16.55 -7.14
N ILE A 33 -11.83 16.39 -7.52
CA ILE A 33 -12.53 15.09 -7.49
C ILE A 33 -12.92 14.76 -8.92
N ASN A 34 -12.41 13.64 -9.42
CA ASN A 34 -12.43 13.29 -10.85
C ASN A 34 -11.87 14.47 -11.67
N ASP A 35 -12.72 15.11 -12.48
CA ASP A 35 -12.33 16.24 -13.32
C ASP A 35 -12.71 17.63 -12.78
N GLU A 36 -13.29 17.70 -11.57
CA GLU A 36 -13.82 18.96 -11.04
C GLU A 36 -13.08 19.42 -9.77
N TYR A 37 -12.72 20.70 -9.74
CA TYR A 37 -12.23 21.34 -8.52
C TYR A 37 -13.41 21.66 -7.61
N ILE A 38 -13.37 21.10 -6.40
CA ILE A 38 -14.40 21.36 -5.39
C ILE A 38 -13.92 22.50 -4.50
N THR A 39 -14.73 23.56 -4.42
CA THR A 39 -14.45 24.76 -3.60
C THR A 39 -15.39 24.92 -2.41
N LYS A 40 -16.26 23.94 -2.16
CA LYS A 40 -17.22 23.94 -1.05
C LYS A 40 -16.88 22.86 -0.02
N ALA A 41 -16.34 23.24 1.14
CA ALA A 41 -15.96 22.29 2.20
C ALA A 41 -17.10 21.36 2.65
N GLY A 42 -18.33 21.88 2.72
CA GLY A 42 -19.54 21.13 3.06
C GLY A 42 -20.18 20.37 1.88
N PHE A 43 -19.48 20.25 0.74
CA PHE A 43 -19.94 19.44 -0.39
C PHE A 43 -20.28 18.03 0.07
N GLN A 44 -21.42 17.52 -0.39
CA GLN A 44 -21.94 16.23 0.07
C GLN A 44 -21.49 15.13 -0.87
N ILE A 45 -20.70 14.19 -0.36
CA ILE A 45 -20.17 13.06 -1.10
C ILE A 45 -20.76 11.75 -0.60
N SER A 46 -20.83 10.75 -1.48
CA SER A 46 -21.31 9.41 -1.14
C SER A 46 -20.10 8.49 -0.92
N PRO A 47 -19.81 8.02 0.31
CA PRO A 47 -18.67 7.15 0.59
C PRO A 47 -18.74 5.77 -0.07
N ALA A 48 -19.94 5.36 -0.52
CA ALA A 48 -20.16 4.12 -1.23
C ALA A 48 -19.66 4.13 -2.70
N LYS A 49 -19.12 5.26 -3.17
CA LYS A 49 -18.52 5.39 -4.50
C LYS A 49 -17.02 5.59 -4.36
N GLU A 50 -16.27 5.05 -5.30
CA GLU A 50 -14.88 5.42 -5.49
C GLU A 50 -14.78 6.72 -6.28
N TYR A 51 -13.81 7.55 -5.94
CA TYR A 51 -13.52 8.80 -6.62
C TYR A 51 -12.02 8.88 -6.86
N ASP A 52 -11.64 9.44 -8.00
CA ASP A 52 -10.28 9.94 -8.17
C ASP A 52 -10.15 11.26 -7.40
N ILE A 53 -9.21 11.35 -6.46
CA ILE A 53 -9.06 12.52 -5.59
C ILE A 53 -7.62 12.97 -5.63
N VAL A 54 -7.41 14.19 -6.11
CA VAL A 54 -6.11 14.83 -6.21
C VAL A 54 -6.08 16.04 -5.28
N VAL A 55 -5.03 16.13 -4.47
CA VAL A 55 -4.79 17.24 -3.55
C VAL A 55 -3.46 17.90 -3.90
N LYS A 56 -3.49 19.18 -4.29
CA LYS A 56 -2.35 19.92 -4.88
C LYS A 56 -1.06 19.94 -4.04
N SER A 57 -1.15 19.71 -2.73
CA SER A 57 -0.03 19.84 -1.78
C SER A 57 0.36 18.54 -1.08
N MET A 58 -0.07 17.38 -1.60
CA MET A 58 0.38 16.11 -1.03
C MET A 58 1.88 15.90 -1.28
N PRO A 59 2.61 15.32 -0.31
CA PRO A 59 4.03 14.98 -0.47
C PRO A 59 4.25 13.89 -1.53
N TYR A 60 3.24 13.08 -1.83
CA TYR A 60 3.29 12.00 -2.81
C TYR A 60 2.17 12.16 -3.84
N VAL A 61 2.34 11.57 -5.03
CA VAL A 61 1.30 11.58 -6.08
C VAL A 61 -0.02 10.89 -5.67
N SER A 62 0.01 10.02 -4.65
CA SER A 62 -1.20 9.44 -4.08
C SER A 62 -1.04 9.17 -2.58
N ARG A 63 -2.16 8.92 -1.89
CA ARG A 63 -2.14 8.58 -0.45
C ARG A 63 -1.35 7.32 -0.13
N GLY A 64 -1.14 6.43 -1.10
CA GLY A 64 -0.35 5.22 -0.92
C GLY A 64 1.02 5.52 -0.32
N GLY A 65 1.65 6.64 -0.72
CA GLY A 65 2.96 7.03 -0.18
C GLY A 65 3.01 7.17 1.34
N PHE A 66 1.90 7.56 2.01
CA PHE A 66 1.83 7.63 3.48
C PHE A 66 1.90 6.26 4.15
N LYS A 67 1.43 5.19 3.48
CA LYS A 67 1.51 3.82 4.01
C LYS A 67 2.97 3.34 3.98
N LEU A 68 3.66 3.52 2.85
CA LEU A 68 5.07 3.14 2.77
C LEU A 68 5.95 4.02 3.67
N LYS A 69 5.62 5.31 3.79
CA LYS A 69 6.30 6.20 4.76
C LYS A 69 6.16 5.69 6.20
N LYS A 70 4.96 5.23 6.59
CA LYS A 70 4.76 4.59 7.90
C LYS A 70 5.64 3.35 8.08
N ALA A 71 5.83 2.55 7.04
CA ALA A 71 6.74 1.40 7.09
C ALA A 71 8.19 1.85 7.31
N LEU A 72 8.66 2.88 6.59
CA LEU A 72 10.01 3.45 6.76
C LEU A 72 10.24 4.03 8.16
N ASP A 73 9.20 4.58 8.79
CA ASP A 73 9.31 5.12 10.15
C ASP A 73 9.26 4.02 11.23
N ALA A 74 8.59 2.90 10.94
CA ALA A 74 8.38 1.81 11.88
C ALA A 74 9.45 0.70 11.79
N PHE A 75 10.04 0.51 10.60
CA PHE A 75 10.97 -0.56 10.30
C PHE A 75 12.34 0.01 9.92
N ASN A 76 13.40 -0.77 10.14
CA ASN A 76 14.77 -0.34 9.92
C ASN A 76 15.35 -0.88 8.60
N PHE A 77 14.56 -0.90 7.54
CA PHE A 77 15.05 -1.24 6.19
C PHE A 77 15.53 0.02 5.46
N THR A 78 16.50 -0.13 4.58
CA THR A 78 17.07 0.98 3.82
C THR A 78 16.56 0.96 2.38
N VAL A 79 16.19 2.13 1.86
CA VAL A 79 15.79 2.34 0.44
C VAL A 79 16.95 2.91 -0.40
N LYS A 80 17.83 3.70 0.24
CA LYS A 80 18.88 4.43 -0.44
C LYS A 80 19.75 3.51 -1.30
N ASP A 81 19.98 3.93 -2.55
CA ASP A 81 20.81 3.28 -3.57
C ASP A 81 20.34 1.90 -4.05
N ARG A 82 19.13 1.48 -3.66
CA ARG A 82 18.58 0.17 -4.00
C ARG A 82 17.77 0.14 -5.29
N ILE A 83 17.69 -1.04 -5.87
CA ILE A 83 16.80 -1.33 -7.00
C ILE A 83 15.50 -1.87 -6.41
N CYS A 84 14.42 -1.11 -6.60
CA CYS A 84 13.15 -1.39 -5.97
C CYS A 84 12.13 -1.96 -6.97
N PHE A 85 11.18 -2.74 -6.47
CA PHE A 85 10.05 -3.27 -7.20
C PHE A 85 8.77 -2.81 -6.50
N ASP A 86 7.94 -2.02 -7.18
CA ASP A 86 6.63 -1.58 -6.69
C ASP A 86 5.54 -2.47 -7.30
N ALA A 87 5.06 -3.43 -6.51
CA ALA A 87 4.05 -4.41 -6.89
C ALA A 87 2.64 -3.85 -6.66
N GLY A 88 1.98 -3.43 -7.75
CA GLY A 88 0.70 -2.72 -7.69
C GLY A 88 0.88 -1.21 -7.60
N ALA A 89 1.73 -0.66 -8.47
CA ALA A 89 2.15 0.74 -8.40
C ALA A 89 0.98 1.74 -8.51
N SER A 90 -0.10 1.38 -9.21
CA SER A 90 -1.31 2.18 -9.39
C SER A 90 -0.98 3.61 -9.87
N THR A 91 -1.36 4.65 -9.13
CA THR A 91 -1.01 6.04 -9.43
C THR A 91 0.48 6.37 -9.17
N GLY A 92 1.20 5.52 -8.43
CA GLY A 92 2.64 5.65 -8.17
C GLY A 92 3.00 6.17 -6.78
N GLY A 93 2.10 6.06 -5.79
CA GLY A 93 2.34 6.61 -4.45
C GLY A 93 3.51 5.95 -3.72
N PHE A 94 3.64 4.62 -3.83
CA PHE A 94 4.77 3.87 -3.26
C PHE A 94 6.05 4.19 -4.03
N THR A 95 6.02 4.16 -5.36
CA THR A 95 7.13 4.60 -6.23
C THR A 95 7.64 6.00 -5.87
N ASP A 96 6.76 7.01 -5.71
CA ASP A 96 7.17 8.37 -5.32
C ASP A 96 7.86 8.38 -3.95
N CYS A 97 7.33 7.63 -2.99
CA CYS A 97 7.93 7.48 -1.67
C CYS A 97 9.32 6.82 -1.74
N LEU A 98 9.49 5.77 -2.55
CA LEU A 98 10.80 5.13 -2.78
C LEU A 98 11.81 6.11 -3.37
N LEU A 99 11.43 6.84 -4.42
CA LEU A 99 12.29 7.81 -5.09
C LEU A 99 12.73 8.93 -4.14
N GLN A 100 11.81 9.47 -3.34
CA GLN A 100 12.12 10.50 -2.35
C GLN A 100 13.04 10.01 -1.23
N ASN A 101 13.08 8.70 -0.96
CA ASN A 101 13.97 8.08 0.01
C ASN A 101 15.25 7.50 -0.61
N GLY A 102 15.57 7.90 -1.85
CA GLY A 102 16.86 7.63 -2.47
C GLY A 102 16.97 6.32 -3.22
N ALA A 103 15.85 5.70 -3.63
CA ALA A 103 15.89 4.55 -4.53
C ALA A 103 16.73 4.87 -5.78
N LYS A 104 17.61 3.95 -6.15
CA LYS A 104 18.44 4.09 -7.36
C LYS A 104 17.59 3.90 -8.61
N PHE A 105 16.69 2.92 -8.57
CA PHE A 105 15.78 2.60 -9.66
C PHE A 105 14.51 1.93 -9.11
N VAL A 106 13.38 2.06 -9.81
CA VAL A 106 12.11 1.43 -9.43
C VAL A 106 11.46 0.77 -10.65
N TYR A 107 11.15 -0.52 -10.53
CA TYR A 107 10.23 -1.22 -11.44
C TYR A 107 8.81 -1.03 -10.92
N ALA A 108 8.04 -0.15 -11.57
CA ALA A 108 6.66 0.13 -11.20
C ALA A 108 5.72 -0.79 -11.99
N VAL A 109 5.23 -1.85 -11.34
CA VAL A 109 4.49 -2.93 -11.99
C VAL A 109 3.01 -2.88 -11.62
N ASP A 110 2.13 -2.89 -12.62
CA ASP A 110 0.69 -2.90 -12.40
C ASP A 110 -0.05 -3.76 -13.44
N VAL A 111 -1.22 -4.28 -13.03
CA VAL A 111 -2.15 -5.00 -13.92
C VAL A 111 -2.98 -4.03 -14.77
N GLY A 112 -3.15 -2.79 -14.30
CA GLY A 112 -3.79 -1.71 -15.02
C GLY A 112 -2.95 -1.15 -16.16
N TYR A 113 -3.52 -0.18 -16.88
CA TYR A 113 -2.86 0.55 -17.96
C TYR A 113 -3.13 2.04 -17.83
N GLY A 114 -2.09 2.86 -17.98
CA GLY A 114 -2.20 4.32 -17.99
C GLY A 114 -2.47 4.93 -16.62
N GLN A 115 -2.21 4.21 -15.52
CA GLN A 115 -2.60 4.66 -14.17
C GLN A 115 -1.57 5.56 -13.48
N LEU A 116 -0.28 5.35 -13.76
CA LEU A 116 0.80 6.11 -13.14
C LEU A 116 0.72 7.60 -13.47
N ASP A 117 0.88 8.43 -12.45
CA ASP A 117 1.00 9.88 -12.59
C ASP A 117 2.17 10.24 -13.52
N TRP A 118 2.00 11.30 -14.31
CA TRP A 118 2.99 11.76 -15.28
C TRP A 118 4.37 11.98 -14.65
N LYS A 119 4.45 12.56 -13.45
CA LYS A 119 5.72 12.78 -12.72
C LYS A 119 6.48 11.48 -12.53
N ILE A 120 5.78 10.39 -12.24
CA ILE A 120 6.38 9.07 -12.01
C ILE A 120 6.72 8.41 -13.32
N ARG A 121 5.80 8.42 -14.29
CA ARG A 121 6.00 7.81 -15.61
C ARG A 121 7.19 8.43 -16.37
N SER A 122 7.42 9.73 -16.22
CA SER A 122 8.50 10.44 -16.91
C SER A 122 9.83 10.42 -16.17
N CYS A 123 9.92 9.76 -15.01
CA CYS A 123 11.15 9.69 -14.24
C CYS A 123 12.12 8.67 -14.85
N GLU A 124 13.34 9.09 -15.19
CA GLU A 124 14.37 8.21 -15.77
C GLU A 124 14.78 7.03 -14.85
N LYS A 125 14.49 7.15 -13.55
CA LYS A 125 14.73 6.10 -12.55
C LYS A 125 13.58 5.11 -12.42
N VAL A 126 12.55 5.19 -13.27
CA VAL A 126 11.37 4.34 -13.21
C VAL A 126 11.19 3.59 -14.53
N LYS A 127 11.06 2.27 -14.44
CA LYS A 127 10.54 1.45 -15.54
C LYS A 127 9.09 1.08 -15.25
N THR A 128 8.19 1.52 -16.11
CA THR A 128 6.78 1.16 -16.01
C THR A 128 6.53 -0.18 -16.68
N VAL A 129 5.95 -1.14 -15.95
CA VAL A 129 5.56 -2.45 -16.47
C VAL A 129 4.06 -2.62 -16.25
N GLU A 130 3.27 -2.32 -17.29
CA GLU A 130 1.81 -2.29 -17.22
C GLU A 130 1.18 -3.54 -17.83
N ARG A 131 -0.08 -3.80 -17.50
CA ARG A 131 -0.83 -4.99 -17.95
C ARG A 131 -0.20 -6.31 -17.52
N THR A 132 0.52 -6.32 -16.40
CA THR A 132 1.25 -7.49 -15.92
C THR A 132 0.59 -8.08 -14.69
N ASN A 133 0.19 -9.35 -14.80
CA ASN A 133 -0.41 -10.07 -13.68
C ASN A 133 0.69 -10.71 -12.82
N LEU A 134 0.99 -10.07 -11.68
CA LEU A 134 2.02 -10.49 -10.73
C LEU A 134 1.85 -11.89 -10.14
N LYS A 135 0.68 -12.51 -10.29
CA LYS A 135 0.46 -13.92 -9.89
C LYS A 135 1.19 -14.91 -10.82
N ILE A 136 1.33 -14.57 -12.11
CA ILE A 136 1.72 -15.52 -13.16
C ILE A 136 2.79 -14.98 -14.12
N CYS A 137 3.25 -13.74 -13.96
CA CYS A 137 4.28 -13.18 -14.82
C CYS A 137 5.64 -13.82 -14.53
N ASN A 138 6.45 -13.92 -15.57
CA ASN A 138 7.81 -14.45 -15.51
C ASN A 138 8.81 -13.32 -15.31
N PHE A 139 10.03 -13.71 -14.95
CA PHE A 139 11.17 -12.79 -14.83
C PHE A 139 11.39 -11.93 -16.09
N SER A 140 11.27 -12.54 -17.27
CA SER A 140 11.44 -11.87 -18.57
C SER A 140 10.35 -10.86 -18.90
N ASP A 141 9.19 -10.90 -18.20
CA ASP A 141 8.12 -9.91 -18.38
C ASP A 141 8.47 -8.58 -17.70
N ILE A 142 9.39 -8.62 -16.72
CA ILE A 142 9.83 -7.45 -15.94
C ILE A 142 11.20 -6.98 -16.42
N TYR A 143 12.14 -7.91 -16.56
CA TYR A 143 13.56 -7.61 -16.78
C TYR A 143 14.00 -7.96 -18.19
N THR A 144 14.81 -7.08 -18.80
CA THR A 144 15.57 -7.40 -20.02
C THR A 144 16.97 -7.90 -19.67
N GLU A 145 17.68 -8.43 -20.67
CA GLU A 145 19.08 -8.81 -20.50
C GLU A 145 19.92 -7.62 -19.97
N ASN A 146 20.76 -7.89 -18.96
CA ASN A 146 21.64 -6.93 -18.26
C ASN A 146 20.97 -5.92 -17.32
N GLU A 147 19.65 -5.99 -17.11
CA GLU A 147 19.02 -5.18 -16.07
C GLU A 147 19.35 -5.70 -14.67
N SER A 148 19.55 -4.78 -13.72
CA SER A 148 19.76 -5.14 -12.32
C SER A 148 18.45 -5.61 -11.69
N VAL A 149 18.48 -6.75 -11.02
CA VAL A 149 17.31 -7.31 -10.36
C VAL A 149 17.01 -6.53 -9.09
N ALA A 150 15.72 -6.27 -8.83
CA ALA A 150 15.31 -5.61 -7.61
C ALA A 150 15.65 -6.46 -6.37
N ASP A 151 16.15 -5.79 -5.34
CA ASP A 151 16.40 -6.39 -4.03
C ASP A 151 15.37 -5.92 -2.99
N LEU A 152 14.68 -4.79 -3.20
CA LEU A 152 13.61 -4.30 -2.33
C LEU A 152 12.27 -4.38 -3.05
N LEU A 153 11.30 -5.09 -2.49
CA LEU A 153 9.92 -5.05 -2.99
C LEU A 153 9.02 -4.32 -2.02
N VAL A 154 8.11 -3.52 -2.56
CA VAL A 154 6.97 -2.96 -1.83
C VAL A 154 5.68 -3.39 -2.53
N SER A 155 4.62 -3.65 -1.79
CA SER A 155 3.37 -4.17 -2.37
C SER A 155 2.11 -3.54 -1.75
N ASP A 156 1.23 -3.01 -2.60
CA ASP A 156 -0.13 -2.52 -2.25
C ASP A 156 -1.20 -3.14 -3.16
N LEU A 157 -1.24 -4.47 -3.23
CA LEU A 157 -2.14 -5.20 -4.14
C LEU A 157 -3.59 -5.24 -3.63
N SER A 158 -4.56 -5.10 -4.53
CA SER A 158 -6.00 -5.19 -4.21
C SER A 158 -6.64 -6.39 -4.90
N PHE A 159 -7.72 -6.92 -4.33
CA PHE A 159 -8.51 -8.04 -4.87
C PHE A 159 -7.76 -9.39 -5.00
N ILE A 160 -6.58 -9.50 -4.41
CA ILE A 160 -5.79 -10.73 -4.34
C ILE A 160 -5.17 -10.89 -2.95
N SER A 161 -5.08 -12.12 -2.49
CA SER A 161 -4.38 -12.48 -1.25
C SER A 161 -2.87 -12.51 -1.51
N LEU A 162 -2.07 -12.01 -0.55
CA LEU A 162 -0.62 -12.12 -0.56
C LEU A 162 -0.15 -13.57 -0.68
N THR A 163 -0.84 -14.52 -0.04
CA THR A 163 -0.51 -15.95 -0.13
C THR A 163 -0.59 -16.51 -1.55
N LYS A 164 -1.30 -15.84 -2.47
CA LYS A 164 -1.41 -16.24 -3.88
C LYS A 164 -0.35 -15.63 -4.78
N VAL A 165 0.40 -14.64 -4.30
CA VAL A 165 1.38 -13.89 -5.11
C VAL A 165 2.80 -13.96 -4.58
N LEU A 166 3.00 -14.12 -3.26
CA LEU A 166 4.33 -14.11 -2.65
C LEU A 166 5.29 -15.14 -3.27
N GLU A 167 4.78 -16.32 -3.63
CA GLU A 167 5.59 -17.35 -4.30
C GLU A 167 6.14 -16.85 -5.65
N ASN A 168 5.29 -16.22 -6.48
CA ASN A 168 5.74 -15.66 -7.75
C ASN A 168 6.63 -14.43 -7.55
N LEU A 169 6.29 -13.54 -6.61
CA LEU A 169 7.10 -12.35 -6.31
C LEU A 169 8.53 -12.72 -5.89
N LYS A 170 8.70 -13.81 -5.13
CA LYS A 170 10.02 -14.34 -4.76
C LYS A 170 10.89 -14.64 -5.99
N THR A 171 10.29 -15.12 -7.08
CA THR A 171 11.01 -15.43 -8.33
C THR A 171 11.44 -14.21 -9.13
N LEU A 172 10.88 -13.03 -8.81
CA LEU A 172 11.13 -11.77 -9.51
C LEU A 172 12.18 -10.89 -8.82
N LEU A 173 12.72 -11.33 -7.68
CA LEU A 173 13.70 -10.59 -6.89
C LEU A 173 15.07 -11.26 -6.90
N ASN A 174 16.07 -10.51 -6.44
CA ASN A 174 17.43 -10.99 -6.34
C ASN A 174 17.49 -12.30 -5.51
N PRO A 175 17.97 -13.42 -6.08
CA PRO A 175 17.90 -14.73 -5.43
C PRO A 175 18.88 -14.89 -4.27
N GLU A 176 19.89 -14.04 -4.13
CA GLU A 176 20.86 -14.10 -3.02
C GLU A 176 20.33 -13.40 -1.76
N TYR A 177 19.79 -12.20 -1.92
CA TYR A 177 19.23 -11.42 -0.83
C TYR A 177 18.18 -10.44 -1.35
N HIS A 178 17.05 -10.37 -0.66
CA HIS A 178 16.05 -9.34 -0.88
C HIS A 178 15.16 -9.17 0.34
N GLU A 179 14.46 -8.04 0.37
CA GLU A 179 13.49 -7.69 1.39
C GLU A 179 12.15 -7.34 0.73
N MET A 180 11.06 -7.57 1.45
CA MET A 180 9.72 -7.16 1.01
C MET A 180 9.01 -6.38 2.11
N VAL A 181 8.30 -5.31 1.73
CA VAL A 181 7.36 -4.60 2.59
C VAL A 181 5.99 -4.70 1.96
N CYS A 182 5.14 -5.55 2.53
CA CYS A 182 3.84 -5.89 1.94
C CYS A 182 2.69 -5.33 2.76
N LEU A 183 1.67 -4.81 2.08
CA LEU A 183 0.43 -4.44 2.72
C LEU A 183 -0.50 -5.65 2.85
N ILE A 184 -0.85 -6.00 4.09
CA ILE A 184 -1.85 -7.02 4.41
C ILE A 184 -3.21 -6.33 4.49
N LYS A 185 -4.16 -6.76 3.64
CA LYS A 185 -5.51 -6.19 3.56
C LYS A 185 -6.54 -7.23 3.99
N PRO A 186 -7.01 -7.23 5.25
CA PRO A 186 -7.94 -8.23 5.75
C PRO A 186 -9.14 -8.53 4.85
N GLN A 187 -9.69 -7.52 4.17
CA GLN A 187 -10.80 -7.66 3.24
C GLN A 187 -10.52 -8.51 1.98
N PHE A 188 -9.25 -8.73 1.62
CA PHE A 188 -8.84 -9.56 0.48
C PHE A 188 -8.19 -10.89 0.88
N GLU A 189 -7.86 -11.03 2.17
CA GLU A 189 -7.27 -12.23 2.76
C GLU A 189 -8.32 -13.11 3.43
N ALA A 190 -9.29 -12.49 4.11
CA ALA A 190 -10.33 -13.21 4.83
C ALA A 190 -11.31 -13.92 3.87
N GLY A 191 -11.88 -15.04 4.32
CA GLY A 191 -12.97 -15.71 3.63
C GLY A 191 -14.19 -14.79 3.46
N LYS A 192 -14.98 -15.02 2.40
CA LYS A 192 -16.15 -14.18 2.05
C LYS A 192 -17.16 -14.03 3.20
N GLU A 193 -17.26 -15.06 4.03
CA GLU A 193 -18.13 -15.13 5.21
C GLU A 193 -17.71 -14.19 6.36
N LYS A 194 -16.44 -13.75 6.38
CA LYS A 194 -15.89 -12.84 7.39
C LYS A 194 -15.86 -11.37 6.94
N VAL A 195 -16.32 -11.09 5.73
CA VAL A 195 -16.39 -9.73 5.15
C VAL A 195 -17.83 -9.22 5.23
N GLU A 196 -18.05 -8.14 5.98
CA GLU A 196 -19.38 -7.58 6.18
C GLU A 196 -19.86 -6.76 4.98
N LYS A 197 -21.15 -6.39 5.00
CA LYS A 197 -21.74 -5.47 4.01
C LYS A 197 -20.94 -4.17 3.95
N GLY A 198 -20.50 -3.82 2.73
CA GLY A 198 -19.60 -2.69 2.49
C GLY A 198 -18.13 -3.09 2.32
N GLY A 199 -17.80 -4.38 2.38
CA GLY A 199 -16.45 -4.88 2.12
C GLY A 199 -15.49 -4.60 3.28
N VAL A 200 -16.01 -4.49 4.51
CA VAL A 200 -15.22 -4.13 5.69
C VAL A 200 -15.12 -5.32 6.64
N VAL A 201 -13.91 -5.57 7.15
CA VAL A 201 -13.67 -6.57 8.20
C VAL A 201 -13.58 -5.84 9.54
N ARG A 202 -14.53 -6.05 10.46
CA ARG A 202 -14.53 -5.37 11.78
C ARG A 202 -14.03 -6.24 12.93
N SER A 203 -14.07 -7.56 12.78
CA SER A 203 -13.64 -8.49 13.83
C SER A 203 -12.12 -8.43 14.03
N ARG A 204 -11.66 -7.98 15.20
CA ARG A 204 -10.24 -8.05 15.60
C ARG A 204 -9.69 -9.46 15.48
N GLN A 205 -10.50 -10.46 15.80
CA GLN A 205 -10.11 -11.86 15.69
C GLN A 205 -9.81 -12.26 14.24
N THR A 206 -10.62 -11.81 13.29
CA THR A 206 -10.36 -12.04 11.86
C THR A 206 -9.10 -11.34 11.38
N HIS A 207 -8.80 -10.14 11.88
CA HIS A 207 -7.55 -9.44 11.55
C HIS A 207 -6.33 -10.24 12.04
N LYS A 208 -6.37 -10.74 13.28
CA LYS A 208 -5.31 -11.60 13.84
C LYS A 208 -5.10 -12.87 13.01
N GLU A 209 -6.18 -13.58 12.67
CA GLU A 209 -6.12 -14.81 11.86
C GLU A 209 -5.54 -14.57 10.46
N VAL A 210 -5.93 -13.47 9.81
CA VAL A 210 -5.39 -13.10 8.50
C VAL A 210 -3.88 -12.83 8.58
N ILE A 211 -3.45 -12.03 9.55
CA ILE A 211 -2.03 -11.71 9.73
C ILE A 211 -1.25 -13.00 9.96
N ASP A 212 -1.69 -13.82 10.92
CA ASP A 212 -1.07 -15.10 11.25
C ASP A 212 -0.93 -16.02 10.02
N THR A 213 -1.99 -16.11 9.20
CA THR A 213 -1.97 -16.89 7.95
C THR A 213 -0.90 -16.39 6.97
N VAL A 214 -0.80 -15.07 6.78
CA VAL A 214 0.19 -14.47 5.87
C VAL A 214 1.62 -14.65 6.41
N LEU A 215 1.83 -14.46 7.71
CA LEU A 215 3.16 -14.61 8.33
C LEU A 215 3.64 -16.07 8.24
N ASN A 216 2.79 -17.03 8.61
CA ASN A 216 3.09 -18.46 8.47
C ASN A 216 3.41 -18.84 7.03
N PHE A 217 2.65 -18.31 6.06
CA PHE A 217 2.90 -18.58 4.65
C PHE A 217 4.25 -18.01 4.18
N ALA A 218 4.59 -16.78 4.59
CA ALA A 218 5.88 -16.18 4.27
C ALA A 218 7.05 -16.98 4.84
N GLU A 219 6.95 -17.47 6.07
CA GLU A 219 7.97 -18.34 6.66
C GLU A 219 8.16 -19.64 5.89
N ASN A 220 7.07 -20.28 5.49
CA ASN A 220 7.12 -21.50 4.67
C ASN A 220 7.79 -21.26 3.30
N LEU A 221 7.81 -20.02 2.82
CA LEU A 221 8.54 -19.61 1.61
C LEU A 221 10.02 -19.24 1.88
N GLY A 222 10.49 -19.31 3.13
CA GLY A 222 11.87 -19.02 3.52
C GLY A 222 12.15 -17.55 3.86
N TYR A 223 11.13 -16.79 4.24
CA TYR A 223 11.29 -15.43 4.75
C TYR A 223 11.33 -15.40 6.28
N ALA A 224 12.21 -14.58 6.84
CA ALA A 224 12.07 -14.12 8.22
C ALA A 224 11.11 -12.92 8.28
N VAL A 225 10.20 -12.92 9.26
CA VAL A 225 9.36 -11.75 9.56
C VAL A 225 10.14 -10.81 10.48
N LYS A 226 10.55 -9.66 9.95
CA LYS A 226 11.37 -8.66 10.66
C LYS A 226 10.56 -7.61 11.39
N GLY A 227 9.30 -7.41 10.98
CA GLY A 227 8.41 -6.44 11.61
C GLY A 227 6.97 -6.54 11.12
N LEU A 228 6.06 -6.12 12.00
CA LEU A 228 4.63 -5.97 11.71
C LEU A 228 4.14 -4.66 12.33
N THR A 229 3.40 -3.87 11.56
CA THR A 229 2.72 -2.67 12.06
C THR A 229 1.41 -2.46 11.30
N TYR A 230 0.68 -1.39 11.60
CA TYR A 230 -0.51 -0.98 10.86
C TYR A 230 -0.23 0.20 9.93
N SER A 231 -0.99 0.28 8.83
CA SER A 231 -0.99 1.44 7.93
C SER A 231 -1.43 2.70 8.67
N SER A 232 -0.77 3.83 8.38
CA SER A 232 -1.12 5.14 8.95
C SER A 232 -2.51 5.64 8.55
N ILE A 233 -3.05 5.11 7.46
CA ILE A 233 -4.37 5.44 6.93
C ILE A 233 -5.19 4.17 6.66
N LYS A 234 -6.51 4.29 6.73
CA LYS A 234 -7.44 3.23 6.34
C LYS A 234 -7.55 3.11 4.81
N GLY A 235 -7.92 1.92 4.34
CA GLY A 235 -8.35 1.70 2.97
C GLY A 235 -9.59 2.55 2.62
N PRO A 236 -9.93 2.74 1.34
CA PRO A 236 -11.02 3.62 0.90
C PRO A 236 -12.37 3.34 1.58
N SER A 237 -12.71 2.07 1.80
CA SER A 237 -13.95 1.65 2.49
C SER A 237 -13.85 1.67 4.02
N GLY A 238 -12.73 2.15 4.58
CA GLY A 238 -12.50 2.23 6.02
C GLY A 238 -11.83 1.00 6.66
N ASN A 239 -11.32 0.05 5.86
CA ASN A 239 -10.59 -1.10 6.38
C ASN A 239 -9.28 -0.68 7.03
N ILE A 240 -8.96 -1.25 8.19
CA ILE A 240 -7.62 -1.21 8.76
C ILE A 240 -6.75 -2.19 7.95
N GLU A 241 -5.58 -1.72 7.54
CA GLU A 241 -4.60 -2.46 6.75
C GLU A 241 -3.29 -2.54 7.55
N TYR A 242 -2.51 -3.59 7.33
CA TYR A 242 -1.26 -3.84 8.04
C TYR A 242 -0.07 -3.84 7.10
N LEU A 243 1.11 -3.65 7.65
CA LEU A 243 2.39 -3.67 6.95
C LEU A 243 3.25 -4.75 7.57
N VAL A 244 3.80 -5.64 6.74
CA VAL A 244 4.78 -6.64 7.15
C VAL A 244 6.09 -6.41 6.43
N TRP A 245 7.21 -6.52 7.16
CA TRP A 245 8.56 -6.52 6.61
C TRP A 245 9.13 -7.94 6.66
N LEU A 246 9.51 -8.43 5.49
CA LEU A 246 10.03 -9.76 5.25
C LEU A 246 11.47 -9.66 4.72
N GLU A 247 12.33 -10.58 5.15
CA GLU A 247 13.72 -10.68 4.69
C GLU A 247 13.99 -12.11 4.22
N TYR A 248 14.48 -12.26 3.00
CA TYR A 248 14.89 -13.54 2.45
C TYR A 248 16.30 -13.91 2.90
N GLY A 249 16.55 -15.20 3.17
CA GLY A 249 17.88 -15.70 3.51
C GLY A 249 18.27 -15.53 4.98
N SER A 250 17.40 -14.97 5.82
CA SER A 250 17.51 -15.01 7.28
C SER A 250 16.53 -16.02 7.86
N SER A 251 16.94 -16.78 8.88
CA SER A 251 16.09 -17.77 9.57
C SER A 251 15.76 -17.29 10.98
N ASN A 252 14.64 -16.57 11.12
CA ASN A 252 14.05 -16.27 12.42
C ASN A 252 12.54 -16.51 12.37
N LYS A 253 12.02 -17.19 13.39
CA LYS A 253 10.58 -17.34 13.57
C LYS A 253 9.93 -16.01 13.96
N TYR A 254 8.73 -15.75 13.47
CA TYR A 254 7.93 -14.58 13.84
C TYR A 254 7.33 -14.68 15.24
N ASP A 255 7.60 -15.74 16.01
CA ASP A 255 7.16 -15.93 17.41
C ASP A 255 7.46 -14.71 18.32
N THR A 256 8.34 -13.80 17.89
CA THR A 256 8.68 -12.52 18.55
C THR A 256 7.72 -11.37 18.24
N ILE A 257 6.85 -11.51 17.24
CA ILE A 257 5.89 -10.49 16.78
C ILE A 257 4.58 -10.61 17.56
N ASN A 258 4.23 -9.57 18.32
CA ASN A 258 2.96 -9.52 19.04
C ASN A 258 1.81 -9.02 18.14
N ILE A 259 1.18 -9.94 17.40
CA ILE A 259 0.05 -9.64 16.49
C ILE A 259 -1.10 -8.98 17.27
N GLU A 260 -1.41 -9.46 18.47
CA GLU A 260 -2.53 -8.93 19.27
C GLU A 260 -2.33 -7.46 19.64
N SER A 261 -1.12 -7.09 20.07
CA SER A 261 -0.78 -5.70 20.39
C SER A 261 -0.94 -4.80 19.16
N VAL A 262 -0.43 -5.21 18.00
CA VAL A 262 -0.52 -4.42 16.76
C VAL A 262 -1.98 -4.22 16.33
N VAL A 263 -2.81 -5.27 16.38
CA VAL A 263 -4.23 -5.18 16.04
C VAL A 263 -4.97 -4.27 17.03
N ASN A 264 -4.71 -4.39 18.33
CA ASN A 264 -5.37 -3.55 19.32
C ASN A 264 -5.02 -2.07 19.14
N GLU A 265 -3.73 -1.73 18.99
CA GLU A 265 -3.30 -0.36 18.71
C GLU A 265 -3.93 0.21 17.43
N ALA A 266 -3.98 -0.58 16.35
CA ALA A 266 -4.57 -0.14 15.09
C ALA A 266 -6.05 0.23 15.25
N PHE A 267 -6.81 -0.60 15.99
CA PHE A 267 -8.21 -0.32 16.28
C PHE A 267 -8.40 0.90 17.18
N GLU A 268 -7.54 1.08 18.18
CA GLU A 268 -7.59 2.23 19.09
C GLU A 268 -7.24 3.55 18.41
N LYS A 269 -6.28 3.53 17.47
CA LYS A 269 -5.81 4.74 16.79
C LYS A 269 -6.67 5.13 15.60
N LEU A 270 -7.19 4.16 14.85
CA LEU A 270 -7.85 4.44 13.57
C LEU A 270 -9.38 4.48 13.65
N ASN A 271 -10.01 3.97 14.71
CA ASN A 271 -11.48 3.99 14.88
C ASN A 271 -12.00 5.07 15.85
N GLN A 272 -11.20 6.10 16.15
CA GLN A 272 -11.64 7.26 16.93
C GLN A 272 -12.57 8.17 16.13
#